data_AF-A0A412Z498-F1
#
_entry.id   AF-A0A412Z498-F1
#
_cell.length_a   1.000
_cell.length_b   1.000
_cell.length_c   1.000
_cell.angle_alpha   90.00
_cell.angle_beta   90.00
_cell.angle_gamma   90.00
#
_symmetry.space_group_name_H-M   'P 1'
#
loop_
_entity.id
_entity.type
_entity.pdbx_description
1 polymer ?
#
loop_
_entity_poly.entity_id
_entity_poly.type
_entity_poly.pdbx_seq_one_letter_code
_entity_poly.pdbx_strand_id
1 'polypeptide(L)'
;MMRTLIKTIQVKDGYIQIDLSNTEIFNDWATSIQKAGYRALAEKNDNDMIDTSEFCKELADKFNTVFGKGACLKTFGVEVPNFKQYEEFVINFTGLVNQWVK
;
A
#
# COMPACT_ATOMS: atom_id res chain seq x y z
N MET A 1 -18.06 -7.14 -21.85
CA MET A 1 -17.91 -7.36 -20.40
C MET A 1 -16.44 -7.30 -20.06
N MET A 2 -16.00 -6.35 -19.23
CA MET A 2 -14.67 -6.43 -18.62
C MET A 2 -14.64 -7.67 -17.72
N ARG A 3 -13.65 -8.55 -17.90
CA ARG A 3 -13.43 -9.68 -16.98
C ARG A 3 -12.79 -9.11 -15.72
N THR A 4 -13.50 -9.16 -14.60
CA THR A 4 -12.94 -8.85 -13.30
C THR A 4 -11.86 -9.86 -12.95
N LEU A 5 -10.65 -9.40 -12.63
CA LEU A 5 -9.53 -10.26 -12.23
C LEU A 5 -9.35 -10.19 -10.72
N ILE A 6 -10.22 -10.91 -10.00
CA ILE A 6 -10.17 -10.96 -8.53
C ILE A 6 -9.11 -11.97 -8.10
N LYS A 7 -8.16 -11.53 -7.27
CA LYS A 7 -7.17 -12.39 -6.59
C LYS A 7 -7.38 -12.33 -5.08
N THR A 8 -7.16 -13.45 -4.42
CA THR A 8 -7.26 -13.57 -2.97
C THR A 8 -5.87 -13.87 -2.41
N ILE A 9 -5.41 -13.06 -1.45
CA ILE A 9 -4.17 -13.29 -0.72
C ILE A 9 -4.54 -13.64 0.72
N GLN A 10 -4.02 -14.76 1.23
CA GLN A 10 -4.13 -15.13 2.64
C GLN A 10 -3.18 -14.27 3.47
N VAL A 11 -3.68 -13.71 4.55
CA VAL A 11 -2.94 -12.85 5.48
C VAL A 11 -3.19 -13.33 6.91
N LYS A 12 -2.48 -12.76 7.90
CA LYS A 12 -2.68 -13.16 9.29
C LYS A 12 -4.13 -12.85 9.69
N ASP A 13 -4.82 -13.87 10.20
CA ASP A 13 -6.22 -13.82 10.65
C ASP A 13 -7.24 -13.45 9.55
N GLY A 14 -6.96 -13.76 8.28
CA GLY A 14 -7.96 -13.68 7.21
C GLY A 14 -7.41 -13.65 5.80
N TYR A 15 -8.10 -12.92 4.93
CA TYR A 15 -7.72 -12.73 3.54
C TYR A 15 -7.97 -11.28 3.10
N ILE A 16 -7.26 -10.87 2.06
CA ILE A 16 -7.54 -9.66 1.27
C ILE A 16 -7.94 -10.08 -0.15
N GLN A 17 -8.96 -9.43 -0.68
CA GLN A 17 -9.39 -9.59 -2.07
C GLN A 17 -9.01 -8.36 -2.87
N ILE A 18 -8.48 -8.61 -4.06
CA ILE A 18 -7.84 -7.60 -4.89
C ILE A 18 -8.46 -7.69 -6.27
N ASP A 19 -9.12 -6.64 -6.71
CA ASP A 19 -9.59 -6.54 -8.09
C ASP A 19 -8.51 -5.90 -8.96
N LEU A 20 -7.73 -6.74 -9.64
CA LEU A 20 -6.66 -6.28 -10.54
C LEU A 20 -7.18 -5.64 -11.84
N SER A 21 -8.50 -5.67 -12.10
CA SER A 21 -9.08 -4.95 -13.23
C SER A 21 -9.26 -3.45 -12.93
N ASN A 22 -9.22 -3.05 -11.67
CA ASN A 22 -9.31 -1.65 -11.26
C ASN A 22 -7.92 -0.99 -11.30
N THR A 23 -7.39 -0.70 -12.48
CA THR A 23 -6.04 -0.12 -12.61
C THR A 23 -5.92 1.30 -12.03
N GLU A 24 -7.02 2.05 -11.99
CA GLU A 24 -7.05 3.43 -11.48
C GLU A 24 -6.74 3.46 -9.97
N ILE A 25 -7.34 2.57 -9.18
CA ILE A 25 -7.12 2.53 -7.73
C ILE A 25 -5.65 2.24 -7.36
N PHE A 26 -4.95 1.44 -8.18
CA PHE A 26 -3.52 1.16 -7.98
C PHE A 26 -2.63 2.31 -8.41
N ASN A 27 -2.98 3.01 -9.49
CA ASN A 27 -2.24 4.20 -9.92
C ASN A 27 -2.33 5.32 -8.87
N ASP A 28 -3.52 5.52 -8.30
CA ASP A 28 -3.74 6.50 -7.23
C ASP A 28 -2.95 6.14 -5.97
N TRP A 29 -2.97 4.87 -5.59
CA TRP A 29 -2.20 4.38 -4.45
C TRP A 29 -0.69 4.51 -4.66
N ALA A 30 -0.17 4.11 -5.82
CA ALA A 30 1.24 4.25 -6.17
C ALA A 30 1.70 5.72 -6.19
N THR A 31 0.88 6.60 -6.76
CA THR A 31 1.13 8.06 -6.75
C THR A 31 1.21 8.60 -5.32
N SER A 32 0.40 8.06 -4.41
CA SER A 32 0.37 8.48 -3.02
C SER A 32 1.61 8.04 -2.26
N ILE A 33 2.09 6.81 -2.49
CA ILE A 33 3.37 6.32 -1.97
C ILE A 33 4.52 7.21 -2.46
N GLN A 34 4.56 7.52 -3.75
CA GLN A 34 5.61 8.39 -4.30
C GLN A 34 5.58 9.78 -3.67
N LYS A 35 4.40 10.42 -3.57
CA LYS A 35 4.26 11.75 -2.94
C LYS A 35 4.73 11.73 -1.49
N ALA A 36 4.34 10.72 -0.72
CA ALA A 36 4.74 10.57 0.67
C ALA A 36 6.27 10.37 0.80
N GLY A 37 6.86 9.54 -0.07
CA GLY A 37 8.32 9.35 -0.11
C GLY A 37 9.09 10.60 -0.51
N TYR A 38 8.64 11.36 -1.52
CA TYR A 38 9.28 12.61 -1.94
C TYR A 38 9.24 13.68 -0.85
N ARG A 39 8.10 13.82 -0.14
CA ARG A 39 7.97 14.75 0.98
C ARG A 39 8.91 14.38 2.13
N ALA A 40 8.93 13.10 2.51
CA ALA A 40 9.85 12.60 3.53
C ALA A 40 11.34 12.76 3.14
N LEU A 41 11.69 12.81 1.85
CA LEU A 41 13.06 13.10 1.39
C LEU A 41 13.36 14.60 1.36
N ALA A 42 12.39 15.45 1.02
CA ALA A 42 12.56 16.90 1.00
C ALA A 42 12.79 17.47 2.41
N GLU A 43 12.07 16.91 3.39
CA GLU A 43 12.16 17.31 4.80
C GLU A 43 13.44 16.79 5.49
N LYS A 44 14.21 15.86 4.86
CA LYS A 44 15.49 15.35 5.39
C LYS A 44 16.64 16.34 5.33
N ASN A 45 16.48 17.45 4.61
CA ASN A 45 17.53 18.44 4.44
C ASN A 45 17.64 19.43 5.61
N ASP A 46 16.63 19.51 6.48
CA ASP A 46 16.69 20.27 7.72
C ASP A 46 16.88 19.30 8.89
N ASN A 47 17.83 19.60 9.78
CA ASN A 47 18.38 18.74 10.86
C ASN A 47 17.38 18.25 11.94
N ASP A 48 16.08 18.30 11.69
CA ASP A 48 15.03 17.83 12.60
C ASP A 48 14.55 16.43 12.21
N MET A 49 14.24 15.60 13.23
CA MET A 49 13.56 14.32 12.99
C MET A 49 12.22 14.60 12.30
N ILE A 50 12.11 14.17 11.05
CA ILE A 50 10.88 14.33 10.26
C ILE A 50 9.75 13.55 10.91
N ASP A 51 8.70 14.25 11.29
CA ASP A 51 7.45 13.63 11.70
C ASP A 51 6.71 13.10 10.47
N THR A 52 6.94 11.83 10.18
CA THR A 52 6.28 11.13 9.06
C THR A 52 4.90 10.58 9.41
N SER A 53 4.37 10.86 10.61
CA SER A 53 3.15 10.25 11.12
C SER A 53 1.92 10.58 10.28
N GLU A 54 1.79 11.83 9.80
CA GLU A 54 0.66 12.23 8.96
C GLU A 54 0.67 11.51 7.61
N PHE A 55 1.85 11.39 6.98
CA PHE A 55 2.01 10.66 5.73
C PHE A 55 1.70 9.17 5.89
N CYS A 56 2.14 8.56 6.99
CA CYS A 56 1.86 7.16 7.27
C CYS A 56 0.35 6.92 7.46
N LYS A 57 -0.37 7.85 8.09
CA LYS A 57 -1.84 7.77 8.22
C LYS A 57 -2.54 7.88 6.87
N GLU A 58 -2.15 8.83 6.02
CA GLU A 58 -2.73 8.96 4.67
C GLU A 58 -2.52 7.69 3.84
N LEU A 59 -1.32 7.10 3.93
CA LEU A 59 -1.02 5.82 3.27
C LEU A 59 -1.84 4.66 3.83
N ALA A 60 -2.10 4.64 5.14
CA ALA A 60 -2.91 3.61 5.78
C ALA A 60 -4.37 3.67 5.30
N ASP A 61 -4.95 4.86 5.22
CA ASP A 61 -6.31 5.06 4.72
C ASP A 61 -6.44 4.64 3.26
N LYS A 62 -5.46 5.01 2.42
CA LYS A 62 -5.42 4.59 1.01
C LYS A 62 -5.24 3.09 0.87
N PHE A 63 -4.38 2.47 1.67
CA PHE A 63 -4.19 1.02 1.66
C PHE A 63 -5.48 0.29 2.04
N ASN A 64 -6.18 0.73 3.09
CA ASN A 64 -7.47 0.18 3.48
C ASN A 64 -8.58 0.44 2.43
N THR A 65 -8.46 1.50 1.62
CA THR A 65 -9.37 1.75 0.50
C THR A 65 -9.14 0.76 -0.64
N VAL A 66 -7.87 0.49 -0.97
CA VAL A 66 -7.48 -0.43 -2.07
C VAL A 66 -7.73 -1.89 -1.70
N PHE A 67 -7.32 -2.31 -0.51
CA PHE A 67 -7.29 -3.71 -0.07
C PHE A 67 -8.42 -4.08 0.90
N GLY A 68 -9.31 -3.13 1.19
CA GLY A 68 -10.45 -3.30 2.08
C GLY A 68 -10.19 -2.85 3.53
N LYS A 69 -11.27 -2.53 4.24
CA LYS A 69 -11.20 -2.01 5.61
C LYS A 69 -10.46 -2.99 6.54
N GLY A 70 -9.49 -2.46 7.29
CA GLY A 70 -8.66 -3.23 8.22
C GLY A 70 -7.55 -4.05 7.55
N ALA A 71 -7.30 -3.86 6.25
CA ALA A 71 -6.20 -4.51 5.55
C ALA A 71 -4.83 -4.17 6.14
N CYS A 72 -4.64 -2.96 6.68
CA CYS A 72 -3.37 -2.63 7.33
C CYS A 72 -3.07 -3.55 8.52
N LEU A 73 -4.06 -3.77 9.40
CA LEU A 73 -3.89 -4.62 10.57
C LEU A 73 -3.63 -6.08 10.17
N LYS A 74 -4.31 -6.59 9.15
CA LYS A 74 -4.15 -7.98 8.69
C LYS A 74 -2.81 -8.22 7.97
N THR A 75 -2.34 -7.24 7.22
CA THR A 75 -1.11 -7.35 6.41
C THR A 75 0.13 -7.01 7.23
N PHE A 76 0.08 -5.95 8.04
CA PHE A 76 1.24 -5.38 8.73
C PHE A 76 1.22 -5.60 10.25
N GLY A 77 0.10 -6.03 10.82
CA GLY A 77 -0.08 -6.15 12.28
C GLY A 77 -0.25 -4.82 13.01
N VAL A 78 -0.36 -3.70 12.29
CA VAL A 78 -0.50 -2.34 12.83
C VAL A 78 -1.52 -1.54 12.01
N GLU A 79 -2.16 -0.55 12.64
CA GLU A 79 -3.13 0.31 11.96
C GLU A 79 -2.46 1.31 11.00
N VAL A 80 -1.28 1.82 11.39
CA VAL A 80 -0.51 2.82 10.65
C VAL A 80 0.90 2.27 10.41
N PRO A 81 1.15 1.63 9.26
CA PRO A 81 2.46 1.12 8.89
C PRO A 81 3.45 2.25 8.60
N ASN A 82 4.74 2.01 8.87
CA ASN A 82 5.80 2.94 8.48
C ASN A 82 6.23 2.71 7.01
N PHE A 83 7.03 3.62 6.48
CA PHE A 83 7.54 3.53 5.10
C PHE A 83 8.27 2.22 4.76
N LYS A 84 9.05 1.67 5.70
CA LYS A 84 9.77 0.41 5.48
C LYS A 84 8.81 -0.76 5.27
N GLN A 85 7.73 -0.81 6.04
CA GLN A 85 6.69 -1.83 5.87
C GLN A 85 6.00 -1.70 4.50
N TYR A 86 5.73 -0.48 4.04
CA TYR A 86 5.18 -0.26 2.70
C TYR A 86 6.15 -0.66 1.59
N GLU A 87 7.43 -0.34 1.73
CA GLU A 87 8.47 -0.73 0.78
C GLU A 87 8.54 -2.26 0.62
N GLU A 88 8.62 -2.99 1.75
CA GLU A 88 8.62 -4.45 1.76
C GLU A 88 7.35 -5.03 1.12
N PHE A 89 6.19 -4.43 1.38
CA PHE A 89 4.94 -4.87 0.76
C PHE A 89 4.95 -4.66 -0.76
N VAL A 90 5.34 -3.48 -1.25
CA VAL A 90 5.35 -3.17 -2.68
C VAL A 90 6.25 -4.14 -3.44
N ILE A 91 7.45 -4.42 -2.93
CA ILE A 91 8.40 -5.37 -3.54
C ILE A 91 7.74 -6.76 -3.69
N ASN A 92 7.17 -7.28 -2.60
CA ASN A 92 6.54 -8.60 -2.60
C ASN A 92 5.28 -8.64 -3.48
N PHE A 93 4.44 -7.61 -3.39
CA PHE A 93 3.18 -7.51 -4.13
C PHE A 93 3.42 -7.41 -5.64
N THR A 94 4.36 -6.58 -6.09
CA THR A 94 4.75 -6.48 -7.50
C THR A 94 5.24 -7.83 -8.02
N GLY A 95 6.02 -8.57 -7.23
CA GLY A 95 6.44 -9.92 -7.57
C GLY A 95 5.26 -10.88 -7.83
N LEU A 96 4.24 -10.86 -6.96
CA LEU A 96 3.03 -11.67 -7.09
C LEU A 96 2.19 -11.27 -8.30
N VAL A 97 1.93 -9.97 -8.49
CA VAL A 97 1.13 -9.48 -9.62
C VAL A 97 1.78 -9.86 -10.95
N ASN A 98 3.11 -9.74 -11.07
CA ASN A 98 3.84 -10.15 -12.26
C ASN A 98 3.75 -11.65 -12.57
N GLN A 99 3.45 -12.50 -11.57
CA GLN A 99 3.19 -13.93 -11.80
C GLN A 99 1.74 -14.17 -12.25
N TRP A 100 0.80 -13.34 -11.83
CA TRP A 100 -0.62 -13.51 -12.11
C TRP A 100 -1.10 -12.95 -13.44
N VAL A 101 -0.40 -11.93 -13.96
CA VAL A 101 -0.77 -11.21 -15.20
C VAL A 101 0.02 -11.73 -16.42
N LYS A 102 0.80 -12.81 -16.25
CA LYS A 102 1.44 -13.55 -17.35
C LYS A 102 0.45 -14.40 -18.13
#